data_AF-A0A093BU22-F1
#
_entry.id   AF-A0A093BU22-F1
#
_cell.length_a   1.000
_cell.length_b   1.000
_cell.length_c   1.000
_cell.angle_alpha   90.00
_cell.angle_beta   90.00
_cell.angle_gamma   90.00
#
_symmetry.space_group_name_H-M   'P 1'
#
loop_
_entity.id
_entity.type
_entity.pdbx_description
1 polymer ?
#
loop_
_entity_poly.entity_id
_entity_poly.type
_entity_poly.pdbx_seq_one_letter_code
_entity_poly.pdbx_strand_id
1 'polypeptide(L)'
;FAAQRHVLTYMEDAVSQLLENREDISQYGIARFFTEYFNSVRQGTHILFREFSFVQATPHNRASFLRTFWRCFRTVGKNGGKYSSINCYLLTAQEYHCLLQLLCPDFPMELTQKAARIVLMDDAMDCLMSFSDFLFAFQIQFYYSEFLESVAAIYQDLLAGKNPNTVIVPTSSSGQHRQRQPPNDCSPLDGVEASLFYQCLESLCDRSKYSCPPSALVKEMLSSAQRLTFYGFLMALAKDQGINRALGKTPVRG
;
A
#
# COMPACT_ATOMS: atom_id res chain seq x y z
N PHE A 1 -2.17 7.09 -20.80
CA PHE A 1 -2.12 5.62 -20.89
C PHE A 1 -2.79 4.88 -19.73
N ALA A 2 -2.79 5.37 -18.48
CA ALA A 2 -3.58 4.77 -17.39
C ALA A 2 -5.11 4.97 -17.49
N ALA A 3 -5.58 5.94 -18.29
CA ALA A 3 -7.01 6.25 -18.44
C ALA A 3 -7.79 5.15 -19.19
N GLN A 4 -7.22 4.47 -20.19
CA GLN A 4 -8.00 3.53 -21.01
C GLN A 4 -8.43 2.25 -20.29
N ARG A 5 -7.68 1.76 -19.28
CA ARG A 5 -8.01 0.50 -18.59
C ARG A 5 -9.03 0.65 -17.47
N HIS A 6 -9.15 1.83 -16.87
CA HIS A 6 -10.02 2.05 -15.71
C HIS A 6 -11.28 2.87 -16.04
N VAL A 7 -11.39 3.43 -17.26
CA VAL A 7 -12.61 4.10 -17.71
C VAL A 7 -13.81 3.15 -17.65
N LEU A 8 -13.64 1.86 -17.95
CA LEU A 8 -14.73 0.88 -17.83
C LEU A 8 -15.25 0.77 -16.39
N THR A 9 -14.36 0.71 -15.40
CA THR A 9 -14.76 0.71 -13.98
C THR A 9 -15.61 1.92 -13.60
N TYR A 10 -15.27 3.11 -14.12
CA TYR A 10 -16.04 4.33 -13.88
C TYR A 10 -17.34 4.39 -14.67
N MET A 11 -17.37 3.87 -15.89
CA MET A 11 -18.57 3.78 -16.70
C MET A 11 -19.58 2.80 -16.09
N GLU A 12 -19.14 1.62 -15.68
CA GLU A 12 -19.95 0.61 -15.00
C GLU A 12 -20.53 1.18 -13.72
N ASP A 13 -19.71 1.82 -12.89
CA ASP A 13 -20.15 2.47 -11.66
C ASP A 13 -21.17 3.61 -11.91
N ALA A 14 -20.90 4.49 -12.88
CA ALA A 14 -21.82 5.56 -13.23
C ALA A 14 -23.18 5.02 -13.71
N VAL A 15 -23.18 3.95 -14.51
CA VAL A 15 -24.40 3.31 -14.99
C VAL A 15 -25.16 2.64 -13.84
N SER A 16 -24.48 1.93 -12.93
CA SER A 16 -25.13 1.34 -11.76
C SER A 16 -25.83 2.40 -10.90
N GLN A 17 -25.14 3.50 -10.59
CA GLN A 17 -25.73 4.62 -9.84
C GLN A 17 -26.91 5.28 -10.56
N LEU A 18 -26.83 5.40 -11.89
CA LEU A 18 -27.91 5.94 -12.73
C LEU A 18 -29.16 5.05 -12.64
N LEU A 19 -28.98 3.74 -12.63
CA LEU A 19 -30.08 2.78 -12.57
C LEU A 19 -30.69 2.72 -11.17
N GLU A 20 -29.89 2.81 -10.12
CA GLU A 20 -30.34 2.86 -8.72
C GLU A 20 -31.14 4.12 -8.39
N ASN A 21 -30.77 5.27 -8.97
CA ASN A 21 -31.36 6.58 -8.67
C ASN A 21 -32.11 7.16 -9.89
N ARG A 22 -32.72 6.28 -10.70
CA ARG A 22 -33.25 6.64 -12.02
C ARG A 22 -34.32 7.73 -11.96
N GLU A 23 -35.17 7.70 -10.94
CA GLU A 23 -36.28 8.66 -10.77
C GLU A 23 -35.74 10.08 -10.53
N ASP A 24 -34.79 10.24 -9.60
CA ASP A 24 -34.17 11.54 -9.29
C ASP A 24 -33.33 12.08 -10.47
N ILE A 25 -32.56 11.20 -11.12
CA ILE A 25 -31.66 11.61 -12.22
C ILE A 25 -32.44 11.95 -13.50
N SER A 26 -33.58 11.29 -13.74
CA SER A 26 -34.43 11.59 -14.90
C SER A 26 -34.94 13.04 -14.91
N GLN A 27 -35.12 13.65 -13.73
CA GLN A 27 -35.53 15.04 -13.58
C GLN A 27 -34.38 16.02 -13.84
N TYR A 28 -33.15 15.62 -13.55
CA TYR A 28 -31.94 16.46 -13.63
C TYR A 28 -31.21 16.37 -14.98
N GLY A 29 -31.45 15.28 -15.73
CA GLY A 29 -30.91 15.02 -17.05
C GLY A 29 -29.68 14.10 -17.03
N ILE A 30 -29.77 13.00 -17.79
CA ILE A 30 -28.73 11.96 -17.87
C ILE A 30 -27.36 12.52 -18.26
N ALA A 31 -27.31 13.41 -19.24
CA ALA A 31 -26.05 14.02 -19.69
C ALA A 31 -25.36 14.84 -18.60
N ARG A 32 -26.16 15.53 -17.76
CA ARG A 32 -25.65 16.31 -16.64
C ARG A 32 -25.11 15.40 -15.53
N PHE A 33 -25.82 14.32 -15.22
CA PHE A 33 -25.35 13.29 -14.29
C PHE A 33 -23.96 12.75 -14.67
N PHE A 34 -23.78 12.28 -15.91
CA PHE A 34 -22.47 11.78 -16.35
C PHE A 34 -21.38 12.86 -16.29
N THR A 35 -21.72 14.10 -16.67
CA THR A 35 -20.79 15.23 -16.59
C THR A 35 -20.33 15.47 -15.16
N GLU A 36 -21.24 15.48 -14.20
CA GLU A 36 -20.93 15.70 -12.78
C GLU A 36 -20.17 14.51 -12.18
N TYR A 37 -20.58 13.28 -12.50
CA TYR A 37 -19.88 12.07 -12.09
C TYR A 37 -18.41 12.10 -12.56
N PHE A 38 -18.15 12.28 -13.85
CA PHE A 38 -16.77 12.29 -14.35
C PHE A 38 -15.97 13.52 -13.90
N ASN A 39 -16.64 14.65 -13.61
CA ASN A 39 -16.00 15.77 -12.93
C ASN A 39 -15.56 15.39 -11.51
N SER A 40 -16.39 14.67 -10.76
CA SER A 40 -16.04 14.17 -9.42
C SER A 40 -14.89 13.17 -9.47
N VAL A 41 -14.88 12.27 -10.46
CA VAL A 41 -13.77 11.32 -10.70
C VAL A 41 -12.49 12.10 -10.98
N ARG A 42 -12.53 13.06 -11.90
CA ARG A 42 -11.37 13.91 -12.24
C ARG A 42 -10.82 14.64 -11.01
N GLN A 43 -11.68 15.12 -10.13
CA GLN A 43 -11.30 15.82 -8.90
C GLN A 43 -10.87 14.88 -7.77
N GLY A 44 -11.25 13.60 -7.83
CA GLY A 44 -11.00 12.58 -6.81
C GLY A 44 -11.94 12.69 -5.61
N THR A 45 -13.17 13.17 -5.80
CA THR A 45 -14.20 13.28 -4.76
C THR A 45 -15.24 12.16 -4.81
N HIS A 46 -15.28 11.39 -5.90
CA HIS A 46 -16.17 10.24 -6.16
C HIS A 46 -16.02 9.05 -5.19
N ILE A 47 -15.06 9.14 -4.28
CA ILE A 47 -14.59 8.08 -3.40
C ILE A 47 -15.33 8.07 -2.04
N LEU A 48 -15.95 9.18 -1.65
CA LEU A 48 -16.60 9.28 -0.33
C LEU A 48 -17.80 8.33 -0.22
N PHE A 49 -17.91 7.64 0.92
CA PHE A 49 -19.02 6.74 1.27
C PHE A 49 -19.23 5.60 0.27
N ARG A 50 -18.13 5.13 -0.32
CA ARG A 50 -18.11 4.01 -1.25
C ARG A 50 -17.68 2.74 -0.53
N GLU A 51 -18.11 1.60 -1.06
CA GLU A 51 -17.59 0.29 -0.64
C GLU A 51 -16.09 0.17 -0.91
N PHE A 52 -15.40 -0.57 -0.04
CA PHE A 52 -13.97 -0.78 -0.11
C PHE A 52 -13.55 -1.43 -1.43
N SER A 53 -14.38 -2.33 -1.97
CA SER A 53 -14.22 -2.95 -3.29
C SER A 53 -13.97 -1.91 -4.39
N PHE A 54 -14.75 -0.83 -4.40
CA PHE A 54 -14.61 0.29 -5.34
C PHE A 54 -13.40 1.18 -4.99
N VAL A 55 -13.22 1.47 -3.70
CA VAL A 55 -12.11 2.31 -3.20
C VAL A 55 -10.74 1.75 -3.62
N GLN A 56 -10.58 0.43 -3.60
CA GLN A 56 -9.33 -0.25 -3.98
C GLN A 56 -9.22 -0.58 -5.48
N ALA A 57 -10.30 -0.45 -6.27
CA ALA A 57 -10.37 -1.01 -7.62
C ALA A 57 -9.36 -0.44 -8.62
N THR A 58 -8.94 0.83 -8.44
CA THR A 58 -8.04 1.50 -9.38
C THR A 58 -6.97 2.30 -8.64
N PRO A 59 -5.79 2.50 -9.26
CA PRO A 59 -4.76 3.38 -8.69
C PRO A 59 -5.29 4.80 -8.42
N HIS A 60 -6.16 5.33 -9.30
CA HIS A 60 -6.73 6.65 -9.11
C HIS A 60 -7.72 6.70 -7.92
N ASN A 61 -8.49 5.63 -7.68
CA ASN A 61 -9.37 5.54 -6.51
C ASN A 61 -8.55 5.51 -5.22
N ARG A 62 -7.54 4.64 -5.15
CA ARG A 62 -6.63 4.54 -3.99
C ARG A 62 -5.95 5.87 -3.70
N ALA A 63 -5.39 6.51 -4.72
CA ALA A 63 -4.77 7.82 -4.58
C ALA A 63 -5.79 8.88 -4.15
N SER A 64 -7.02 8.82 -4.64
CA SER A 64 -8.06 9.79 -4.27
C SER A 64 -8.49 9.61 -2.82
N PHE A 65 -8.63 8.37 -2.35
CA PHE A 65 -8.90 8.04 -0.96
C PHE A 65 -7.81 8.54 -0.01
N LEU A 66 -6.54 8.26 -0.31
CA LEU A 66 -5.40 8.76 0.47
C LEU A 66 -5.40 10.29 0.57
N ARG A 67 -5.72 10.97 -0.54
CA ARG A 67 -5.85 12.44 -0.56
C ARG A 67 -6.92 12.93 0.38
N THR A 68 -8.08 12.28 0.32
CA THR A 68 -9.28 12.66 1.06
C THR A 68 -9.06 12.40 2.54
N PHE A 69 -8.52 11.24 2.90
CA PHE A 69 -8.12 10.91 4.27
C PHE A 69 -7.14 11.94 4.83
N TRP A 70 -6.07 12.26 4.10
CA TRP A 70 -5.16 13.32 4.52
C TRP A 70 -5.85 14.67 4.67
N ARG A 71 -6.66 15.08 3.69
CA ARG A 71 -7.33 16.39 3.70
C ARG A 71 -8.31 16.53 4.86
N CYS A 72 -9.11 15.48 5.13
CA CYS A 72 -10.11 15.49 6.19
C CYS A 72 -9.43 15.60 7.55
N PHE A 73 -8.38 14.83 7.80
CA PHE A 73 -7.83 14.70 9.15
C PHE A 73 -6.63 15.61 9.43
N ARG A 74 -5.83 16.04 8.44
CA ARG A 74 -4.65 16.91 8.67
C ARG A 74 -4.94 18.21 9.46
N THR A 75 -6.18 18.69 9.42
CA THR A 75 -6.62 19.93 10.08
C THR A 75 -7.60 19.69 11.24
N VAL A 76 -7.97 18.44 11.53
CA VAL A 76 -8.83 18.14 12.68
C VAL A 76 -8.10 18.61 13.94
N GLY A 77 -8.74 19.58 14.59
CA GLY A 77 -8.31 20.31 15.78
C GLY A 77 -7.35 21.51 15.56
N LYS A 78 -7.22 22.05 14.35
CA LYS A 78 -6.68 23.43 14.19
C LYS A 78 -7.53 24.51 14.87
N ASN A 79 -8.77 24.20 15.23
CA ASN A 79 -9.66 25.12 15.95
C ASN A 79 -9.47 25.08 17.48
N GLY A 80 -8.56 24.24 18.01
CA GLY A 80 -8.29 24.06 19.44
C GLY A 80 -6.90 24.51 19.88
N GLY A 81 -6.44 25.70 19.48
CA GLY A 81 -5.13 26.23 19.89
C GLY A 81 -3.93 25.41 19.40
N LYS A 82 -2.71 25.85 19.75
CA LYS A 82 -1.41 25.33 19.26
C LYS A 82 -1.17 23.82 19.49
N TYR A 83 -2.02 23.13 20.25
CA TYR A 83 -1.85 21.74 20.67
C TYR A 83 -2.91 20.77 20.11
N SER A 84 -3.83 21.22 19.24
CA SER A 84 -4.97 20.40 18.82
C SER A 84 -4.91 19.89 17.37
N SER A 85 -3.78 20.01 16.67
CA SER A 85 -3.64 19.32 15.37
C SER A 85 -3.66 17.79 15.59
N ILE A 86 -4.42 16.99 14.81
CA ILE A 86 -4.32 15.51 14.82
C ILE A 86 -2.90 15.01 14.57
N ASN A 87 -2.04 15.84 13.94
CA ASN A 87 -0.63 15.52 13.79
C ASN A 87 0.11 15.43 15.15
N CYS A 88 -0.46 16.01 16.21
CA CYS A 88 0.05 15.98 17.58
C CYS A 88 -0.68 14.94 18.46
N TYR A 89 -1.86 14.46 18.05
CA TYR A 89 -2.56 13.38 18.74
C TYR A 89 -2.00 12.04 18.28
N LEU A 90 -1.54 11.24 19.25
CA LEU A 90 -1.17 9.86 19.00
C LEU A 90 -2.43 9.01 19.14
N LEU A 91 -2.73 8.19 18.12
CA LEU A 91 -3.90 7.32 18.10
C LEU A 91 -3.46 5.86 17.94
N THR A 92 -4.29 4.96 18.44
CA THR A 92 -4.16 3.51 18.23
C THR A 92 -4.52 3.12 16.79
N ALA A 93 -4.15 1.90 16.39
CA ALA A 93 -4.58 1.34 15.11
C ALA A 93 -6.11 1.27 14.99
N GLN A 94 -6.82 0.97 16.07
CA GLN A 94 -8.29 0.91 16.08
C GLN A 94 -8.92 2.29 15.85
N GLU A 95 -8.38 3.35 16.46
CA GLU A 95 -8.89 4.71 16.24
C GLU A 95 -8.65 5.17 14.80
N TYR A 96 -7.48 4.89 14.21
CA TYR A 96 -7.25 5.15 12.80
C TYR A 96 -8.20 4.38 11.88
N HIS A 97 -8.51 3.14 12.23
CA HIS A 97 -9.51 2.35 11.52
C HIS A 97 -10.88 3.03 11.54
N CYS A 98 -11.32 3.50 12.70
CA CYS A 98 -12.58 4.25 12.81
C CYS A 98 -12.56 5.52 11.94
N LEU A 99 -11.45 6.26 11.88
CA LEU A 99 -11.33 7.43 10.99
C LEU A 99 -11.42 7.06 9.50
N LEU A 100 -10.87 5.91 9.09
CA LEU A 100 -10.99 5.40 7.73
C LEU A 100 -12.45 5.00 7.43
N GLN A 101 -13.15 4.42 8.41
CA GLN A 101 -14.56 4.04 8.28
C GLN A 101 -15.51 5.23 8.11
N LEU A 102 -15.14 6.43 8.60
CA LEU A 102 -15.89 7.65 8.31
C LEU A 102 -15.91 8.00 6.81
N LEU A 103 -14.97 7.48 6.02
CA LEU A 103 -14.87 7.71 4.57
C LEU A 103 -15.30 6.50 3.74
N CYS A 104 -15.11 5.28 4.27
CA CYS A 104 -15.37 3.99 3.63
C CYS A 104 -15.93 3.03 4.69
N PRO A 105 -17.26 2.86 4.83
CA PRO A 105 -17.87 2.20 5.99
C PRO A 105 -17.38 0.76 6.24
N ASP A 106 -17.08 0.03 5.17
CA ASP A 106 -16.60 -1.35 5.15
C ASP A 106 -15.07 -1.46 5.00
N PHE A 107 -14.32 -0.40 5.30
CA PHE A 107 -12.85 -0.43 5.24
C PHE A 107 -12.31 -1.59 6.09
N PRO A 108 -11.32 -2.38 5.62
CA PRO A 108 -10.83 -3.56 6.35
C PRO A 108 -9.80 -3.21 7.43
N MET A 109 -9.95 -3.81 8.62
CA MET A 109 -9.00 -3.63 9.74
C MET A 109 -7.60 -4.17 9.42
N GLU A 110 -7.51 -5.20 8.57
CA GLU A 110 -6.24 -5.83 8.20
C GLU A 110 -5.24 -4.83 7.60
N LEU A 111 -5.69 -3.91 6.74
CA LEU A 111 -4.81 -2.90 6.15
C LEU A 111 -4.34 -1.88 7.19
N THR A 112 -5.20 -1.52 8.14
CA THR A 112 -4.83 -0.63 9.24
C THR A 112 -3.79 -1.28 10.15
N GLN A 113 -3.95 -2.57 10.47
CA GLN A 113 -2.97 -3.33 11.25
C GLN A 113 -1.65 -3.51 10.50
N LYS A 114 -1.68 -3.83 9.20
CA LYS A 114 -0.48 -3.90 8.35
C LYS A 114 0.29 -2.59 8.32
N ALA A 115 -0.40 -1.44 8.33
CA ALA A 115 0.24 -0.12 8.41
C ALA A 115 0.81 0.15 9.80
N ALA A 116 0.06 -0.14 10.86
CA ALA A 116 0.52 -0.02 12.24
C ALA A 116 1.80 -0.84 12.48
N ARG A 117 1.87 -2.07 11.96
CA ARG A 117 3.07 -2.93 11.96
C ARG A 117 4.26 -2.41 11.16
N ILE A 118 4.16 -1.29 10.43
CA ILE A 118 5.36 -0.65 9.84
C ILE A 118 5.92 0.41 10.80
N VAL A 119 5.03 1.00 11.61
CA VAL A 119 5.36 2.09 12.52
C VAL A 119 5.79 1.57 13.89
N LEU A 120 5.07 0.55 14.38
CA LEU A 120 5.23 -0.06 15.68
C LEU A 120 5.99 -1.38 15.55
N MET A 121 6.75 -1.74 16.60
CA MET A 121 7.35 -3.07 16.72
C MET A 121 6.25 -4.13 16.92
N ASP A 122 6.47 -5.37 16.47
CA ASP A 122 5.45 -6.43 16.42
C ASP A 122 4.78 -6.73 17.78
N ASP A 123 5.45 -6.44 18.88
CA ASP A 123 5.01 -6.62 20.28
C ASP A 123 4.19 -5.44 20.85
N ALA A 124 4.01 -4.37 20.07
CA ALA A 124 3.52 -3.08 20.56
C ALA A 124 2.29 -2.57 19.78
N MET A 125 1.42 -3.45 19.27
CA MET A 125 0.30 -3.06 18.39
C MET A 125 -0.77 -2.15 19.02
N ASP A 126 -0.83 -2.08 20.35
CA ASP A 126 -1.70 -1.18 21.11
C ASP A 126 -1.05 0.19 21.38
N CYS A 127 0.19 0.40 20.93
CA CYS A 127 0.86 1.68 21.09
C CYS A 127 0.25 2.76 20.18
N LEU A 128 0.36 3.99 20.67
CA LEU A 128 -0.10 5.16 19.95
C LEU A 128 0.91 5.57 18.89
N MET A 129 0.43 5.95 17.70
CA MET A 129 1.25 6.44 16.61
C MET A 129 0.77 7.81 16.13
N SER A 130 1.69 8.61 15.56
CA SER A 130 1.33 9.91 15.00
C SER A 130 0.57 9.76 13.69
N PHE A 131 -0.26 10.75 13.33
CA PHE A 131 -0.96 10.74 12.06
C PHE A 131 -0.01 10.67 10.87
N SER A 132 1.15 11.34 10.94
CA SER A 132 2.12 11.33 9.85
C SER A 132 2.76 9.96 9.67
N ASP A 133 3.14 9.30 10.77
CA ASP A 133 3.77 7.97 10.70
C ASP A 133 2.77 6.94 10.20
N PHE A 134 1.55 6.95 10.75
CA PHE A 134 0.47 6.09 10.26
C PHE A 134 0.20 6.32 8.78
N LEU A 135 0.05 7.57 8.35
CA LEU A 135 -0.31 7.90 6.98
C LEU A 135 0.76 7.44 5.97
N PHE A 136 2.04 7.61 6.30
CA PHE A 136 3.14 7.19 5.44
C PHE A 136 3.29 5.66 5.37
N ALA A 137 3.02 4.94 6.46
CA ALA A 137 2.93 3.49 6.42
C ALA A 137 1.69 3.03 5.63
N PHE A 138 0.55 3.65 5.89
CA PHE A 138 -0.74 3.31 5.32
C PHE A 138 -0.78 3.51 3.81
N GLN A 139 -0.22 4.61 3.29
CA GLN A 139 -0.16 4.82 1.84
C GLN A 139 0.61 3.71 1.13
N ILE A 140 1.67 3.16 1.74
CA ILE A 140 2.49 2.11 1.14
C ILE A 140 1.68 0.82 1.15
N GLN A 141 1.10 0.46 2.29
CA GLN A 141 0.28 -0.74 2.44
C GLN A 141 -0.96 -0.74 1.55
N PHE A 142 -1.62 0.40 1.42
CA PHE A 142 -2.87 0.51 0.69
C PHE A 142 -2.67 0.73 -0.81
N TYR A 143 -1.73 1.59 -1.22
CA TYR A 143 -1.55 1.90 -2.64
C TYR A 143 -0.81 0.79 -3.40
N TYR A 144 0.21 0.21 -2.76
CA TYR A 144 1.09 -0.81 -3.33
C TYR A 144 0.77 -2.22 -2.80
N SER A 145 -0.47 -2.50 -2.37
CA SER A 145 -0.83 -3.76 -1.71
C SER A 145 -0.39 -5.00 -2.49
N GLU A 146 -0.70 -5.09 -3.79
CA GLU A 146 -0.34 -6.26 -4.60
C GLU A 146 1.18 -6.39 -4.83
N PHE A 147 1.86 -5.24 -4.90
CA PHE A 147 3.32 -5.23 -4.96
C PHE A 147 3.89 -5.80 -3.66
N LEU A 148 3.44 -5.33 -2.49
CA LEU A 148 3.95 -5.79 -1.21
C LEU A 148 3.66 -7.28 -0.93
N GLU A 149 2.51 -7.79 -1.36
CA GLU A 149 2.19 -9.23 -1.30
C GLU A 149 3.19 -10.06 -2.12
N SER A 150 3.49 -9.60 -3.33
CA SER A 150 4.46 -10.26 -4.21
C SER A 150 5.89 -10.17 -3.64
N VAL A 151 6.25 -9.02 -3.07
CA VAL A 151 7.57 -8.84 -2.43
C VAL A 151 7.71 -9.69 -1.17
N ALA A 152 6.64 -9.84 -0.38
CA ALA A 152 6.64 -10.71 0.79
C ALA A 152 6.91 -12.16 0.39
N ALA A 153 6.29 -12.64 -0.70
CA ALA A 153 6.53 -13.98 -1.23
C ALA A 153 8.00 -14.16 -1.67
N ILE A 154 8.56 -13.20 -2.41
CA ILE A 154 9.98 -13.20 -2.80
C ILE A 154 10.90 -13.25 -1.58
N TYR A 155 10.62 -12.43 -0.57
CA TYR A 155 11.42 -12.37 0.64
C TYR A 155 11.40 -13.72 1.39
N GLN A 156 10.24 -14.36 1.52
CA GLN A 156 10.11 -15.70 2.13
C GLN A 156 10.85 -16.77 1.33
N ASP A 157 10.78 -16.72 0.00
CA ASP A 157 11.51 -17.66 -0.85
C ASP A 157 13.03 -17.52 -0.69
N LEU A 158 13.54 -16.29 -0.61
CA LEU A 158 14.96 -16.01 -0.36
C LEU A 158 15.39 -16.46 1.04
N LEU A 159 14.55 -16.26 2.07
CA LEU A 159 14.81 -16.81 3.42
C LEU A 159 14.84 -18.34 3.42
N ALA A 160 13.99 -18.99 2.62
CA ALA A 160 13.99 -20.44 2.43
C ALA A 160 15.17 -20.95 1.56
N GLY A 161 16.06 -20.07 1.11
CA GLY A 161 17.24 -20.41 0.31
C GLY A 161 16.94 -20.65 -1.19
N LYS A 162 15.74 -20.31 -1.67
CA LYS A 162 15.42 -20.39 -3.11
C LYS A 162 16.06 -19.21 -3.82
N ASN A 163 17.17 -19.45 -4.53
CA ASN A 163 17.82 -18.45 -5.35
C ASN A 163 17.27 -18.52 -6.79
N PRO A 164 16.96 -17.39 -7.47
CA PRO A 164 16.61 -17.39 -8.89
C PRO A 164 17.68 -18.04 -9.79
N ASN A 165 18.93 -18.14 -9.32
CA ASN A 165 20.03 -18.81 -10.02
C ASN A 165 20.20 -20.29 -9.65
N THR A 166 19.30 -20.88 -8.85
CA THR A 166 19.39 -22.31 -8.51
C THR A 166 18.98 -23.17 -9.70
N VAL A 167 19.98 -23.66 -10.44
CA VAL A 167 19.79 -24.70 -11.46
C VAL A 167 19.44 -26.00 -10.73
N ILE A 168 18.18 -26.42 -10.80
CA ILE A 168 17.77 -27.75 -10.36
C ILE A 168 18.24 -28.74 -11.42
N VAL A 169 19.43 -29.30 -11.22
CA VAL A 169 19.92 -30.38 -12.06
C VAL A 169 19.10 -31.63 -11.73
N PRO A 170 18.47 -32.32 -12.71
CA PRO A 170 17.85 -33.60 -12.46
C PRO A 170 18.98 -34.62 -12.27
N THR A 171 19.45 -34.81 -11.04
CA THR A 171 20.35 -35.92 -10.74
C THR A 171 19.53 -37.20 -10.69
N SER A 172 19.59 -37.98 -11.77
CA SER A 172 19.02 -39.31 -11.87
C SER A 172 19.44 -40.15 -10.66
N SER A 173 18.45 -40.70 -9.96
CA SER A 173 18.57 -41.53 -8.78
C SER A 173 19.48 -42.74 -9.04
N SER A 174 20.67 -42.74 -8.44
CA SER A 174 21.41 -43.96 -8.12
C SER A 174 21.73 -43.89 -6.64
N GLY A 175 21.11 -44.81 -5.91
CA GLY A 175 21.10 -44.81 -4.46
C GLY A 175 22.51 -44.89 -3.89
N GLN A 176 22.77 -44.06 -2.88
CA GLN A 176 23.49 -44.47 -1.68
C GLN A 176 23.22 -43.44 -0.58
N HIS A 177 22.85 -43.99 0.57
CA HIS A 177 22.58 -43.35 1.84
C HIS A 177 23.72 -42.38 2.21
N ARG A 178 23.49 -41.06 2.11
CA ARG A 178 24.22 -40.08 2.92
C ARG A 178 23.21 -39.41 3.83
N GLN A 179 23.40 -39.64 5.13
CA GLN A 179 22.68 -39.01 6.21
C GLN A 179 22.51 -37.51 5.91
N ARG A 180 21.26 -37.04 5.90
CA ARG A 180 20.96 -35.63 6.04
C ARG A 180 21.59 -35.19 7.35
N GLN A 181 22.66 -34.40 7.27
CA GLN A 181 23.10 -33.62 8.41
C GLN A 181 21.90 -32.78 8.89
N PRO A 182 21.64 -32.71 10.21
CA PRO A 182 20.67 -31.76 10.72
C PRO A 182 21.08 -30.36 10.23
N PRO A 183 20.11 -29.45 10.00
CA PRO A 183 20.43 -28.10 9.58
C PRO A 183 21.40 -27.53 10.60
N ASN A 184 22.63 -27.29 10.14
CA ASN A 184 23.68 -26.72 10.96
C ASN A 184 23.15 -25.40 11.49
N ASP A 185 23.25 -25.19 12.80
CA ASP A 185 22.89 -23.95 13.50
C ASP A 185 23.75 -22.79 12.97
N CYS A 186 23.43 -22.30 11.78
CA CYS A 186 23.77 -20.95 11.37
C CYS A 186 22.76 -20.07 12.08
N SER A 187 23.22 -19.36 13.10
CA SER A 187 22.54 -18.17 13.60
C SER A 187 22.04 -17.37 12.38
N PRO A 188 20.72 -17.14 12.24
CA PRO A 188 20.22 -16.35 11.13
C PRO A 188 20.84 -14.97 11.28
N LEU A 189 21.77 -14.62 10.38
CA LEU A 189 22.13 -13.22 10.17
C LEU A 189 20.86 -12.55 9.67
N ASP A 190 20.10 -11.93 10.60
CA ASP A 190 18.73 -11.44 10.38
C ASP A 190 18.57 -10.77 9.01
N GLY A 191 17.79 -11.40 8.12
CA GLY A 191 17.41 -10.83 6.83
C GLY A 191 17.90 -11.58 5.58
N VAL A 192 17.70 -10.97 4.42
CA VAL A 192 18.15 -11.45 3.10
C VAL A 192 19.23 -10.51 2.55
N GLU A 193 20.06 -10.99 1.62
CA GLU A 193 21.03 -10.14 0.92
C GLU A 193 20.31 -9.09 0.05
N ALA A 194 20.65 -7.82 0.23
CA ALA A 194 19.97 -6.70 -0.42
C ALA A 194 20.12 -6.72 -1.95
N SER A 195 21.28 -7.15 -2.44
CA SER A 195 21.57 -7.26 -3.87
C SER A 195 20.70 -8.30 -4.57
N LEU A 196 20.58 -9.50 -3.97
CA LEU A 196 19.72 -10.57 -4.48
C LEU A 196 18.24 -10.20 -4.40
N PHE A 197 17.85 -9.55 -3.30
CA PHE A 197 16.49 -9.05 -3.14
C PHE A 197 16.14 -8.01 -4.21
N TYR A 198 17.00 -7.02 -4.45
CA TYR A 198 16.79 -6.00 -5.48
C TYR A 198 16.67 -6.61 -6.89
N GLN A 199 17.51 -7.58 -7.25
CA GLN A 199 17.41 -8.26 -8.55
C GLN A 199 16.03 -8.89 -8.78
N CYS A 200 15.47 -9.52 -7.73
CA CYS A 200 14.12 -10.09 -7.80
C CYS A 200 13.05 -8.99 -7.92
N LEU A 201 13.21 -7.87 -7.21
CA LEU A 201 12.31 -6.72 -7.28
C LEU A 201 12.31 -6.04 -8.65
N GLU A 202 13.48 -5.90 -9.28
CA GLU A 202 13.61 -5.30 -10.61
C GLU A 202 12.83 -6.12 -11.64
N SER A 203 13.01 -7.45 -11.63
CA SER A 203 12.24 -8.34 -12.50
C SER A 203 10.72 -8.30 -12.23
N LEU A 204 10.32 -8.10 -10.97
CA LEU A 204 8.90 -7.98 -10.59
C LEU A 204 8.29 -6.68 -11.15
N CYS A 205 9.00 -5.56 -10.99
CA CYS A 205 8.55 -4.24 -11.46
C CYS A 205 8.38 -4.18 -12.98
N ASP A 206 9.25 -4.86 -13.74
CA ASP A 206 9.17 -4.88 -15.21
C ASP A 206 7.95 -5.67 -15.74
N ARG A 207 7.46 -6.63 -14.95
CA ARG A 207 6.41 -7.58 -15.36
C ARG A 207 5.04 -7.26 -14.75
N SER A 208 4.98 -6.34 -13.80
CA SER A 208 3.79 -6.11 -12.99
C SER A 208 2.71 -5.36 -13.77
N LYS A 209 1.45 -5.69 -13.47
CA LYS A 209 0.25 -4.98 -13.98
C LYS A 209 -0.28 -3.96 -12.97
N TYR A 210 0.29 -3.94 -11.77
CA TYR A 210 -0.12 -3.12 -10.63
C TYR A 210 0.91 -2.01 -10.37
N SER A 211 0.54 -1.06 -9.51
CA SER A 211 1.41 0.06 -9.17
C SER A 211 2.65 -0.42 -8.41
N CYS A 212 3.83 0.07 -8.78
CA CYS A 212 5.09 -0.20 -8.09
C CYS A 212 5.76 1.12 -7.69
N PRO A 213 6.51 1.17 -6.57
CA PRO A 213 7.36 2.30 -6.25
C PRO A 213 8.40 2.56 -7.38
N PRO A 214 8.88 3.80 -7.57
CA PRO A 214 9.88 4.09 -8.58
C PRO A 214 11.16 3.25 -8.38
N SER A 215 11.53 2.42 -9.37
CA SER A 215 12.65 1.47 -9.26
C SER A 215 13.99 2.15 -8.89
N ALA A 216 14.24 3.36 -9.38
CA ALA A 216 15.43 4.13 -9.05
C ALA A 216 15.56 4.42 -7.55
N LEU A 217 14.45 4.78 -6.88
CA LEU A 217 14.43 5.06 -5.44
C LEU A 217 14.59 3.77 -4.63
N VAL A 218 13.96 2.68 -5.09
CA VAL A 218 14.12 1.35 -4.45
C VAL A 218 15.58 0.88 -4.53
N LYS A 219 16.24 1.09 -5.67
CA LYS A 219 17.65 0.75 -5.87
C LYS A 219 18.55 1.53 -4.92
N GLU A 220 18.36 2.84 -4.86
CA GLU A 220 19.15 3.73 -4.00
C GLU A 220 19.01 3.31 -2.52
N MET A 221 17.78 3.09 -2.07
CA MET A 221 17.47 2.65 -0.71
C MET A 221 18.17 1.32 -0.37
N LEU A 222 18.12 0.33 -1.26
CA LEU A 222 18.71 -0.99 -1.03
C LEU A 222 20.25 -1.00 -1.17
N SER A 223 20.83 -0.08 -1.94
CA SER A 223 22.29 0.00 -2.14
C SER A 223 23.06 0.33 -0.87
N SER A 224 22.40 0.95 0.12
CA SER A 224 22.98 1.34 1.40
C SER A 224 23.12 0.19 2.41
N ALA A 225 22.48 -0.95 2.17
CA ALA A 225 22.44 -2.09 3.10
C ALA A 225 23.03 -3.34 2.47
N GLN A 226 23.77 -4.13 3.25
CA GLN A 226 24.24 -5.45 2.83
C GLN A 226 23.11 -6.49 2.98
N ARG A 227 22.46 -6.48 4.14
CA ARG A 227 21.33 -7.35 4.47
C ARG A 227 20.18 -6.53 5.01
N LEU A 228 18.96 -7.00 4.79
CA LEU A 228 17.76 -6.34 5.32
C LEU A 228 16.69 -7.34 5.73
N THR A 229 15.94 -6.97 6.77
CA THR A 229 14.69 -7.64 7.13
C THR A 229 13.53 -7.11 6.28
N PHE A 230 12.46 -7.88 6.14
CA PHE A 230 11.26 -7.43 5.43
C PHE A 230 10.63 -6.21 6.10
N TYR A 231 10.58 -6.19 7.43
CA TYR A 231 10.15 -5.03 8.19
C TYR A 231 11.04 -3.81 7.92
N GLY A 232 12.36 -3.99 7.92
CA GLY A 232 13.31 -2.92 7.60
C GLY A 232 13.09 -2.33 6.21
N PHE A 233 12.77 -3.18 5.22
CA PHE A 233 12.38 -2.75 3.89
C PHE A 233 11.11 -1.89 3.90
N LEU A 234 10.04 -2.36 4.54
CA LEU A 234 8.78 -1.63 4.60
C LEU A 234 8.93 -0.28 5.31
N MET A 235 9.70 -0.24 6.41
CA MET A 235 9.97 0.99 7.15
C MET A 235 10.76 1.99 6.29
N ALA A 236 11.73 1.51 5.52
CA ALA A 236 12.50 2.35 4.60
C ALA A 236 11.61 2.92 3.48
N LEU A 237 10.72 2.11 2.88
CA LEU A 237 9.74 2.58 1.90
C LEU A 237 8.81 3.67 2.46
N ALA A 238 8.31 3.47 3.69
CA ALA A 238 7.40 4.44 4.33
C ALA A 238 8.10 5.76 4.65
N LYS A 239 9.40 5.73 5.00
CA LYS A 239 10.17 6.93 5.36
C LYS A 239 10.79 7.66 4.15
N ASP A 240 10.85 7.02 2.99
CA ASP A 240 11.48 7.60 1.81
C ASP A 240 10.68 8.78 1.22
N GLN A 241 11.29 9.96 1.16
CA GLN A 241 10.59 11.15 0.69
C GLN A 241 10.25 11.12 -0.80
N GLY A 242 11.06 10.47 -1.63
CA GLY A 242 10.82 10.37 -3.06
C GLY A 242 9.57 9.53 -3.35
N ILE A 243 9.42 8.40 -2.66
CA ILE A 243 8.26 7.51 -2.77
C ILE A 243 7.00 8.22 -2.26
N ASN A 244 7.10 8.88 -1.09
CA ASN A 244 6.03 9.71 -0.53
C ASN A 244 5.56 10.79 -1.53
N ARG A 245 6.50 11.46 -2.21
CA ARG A 245 6.21 12.47 -3.24
C ARG A 245 5.63 11.86 -4.52
N ALA A 246 6.07 10.66 -4.92
CA ALA A 246 5.58 9.98 -6.12
C ALA A 246 4.10 9.55 -6.00
N LEU A 247 3.64 9.21 -4.79
CA LEU A 247 2.21 9.00 -4.49
C LEU A 247 1.38 10.30 -4.56
N GLY A 248 2.08 11.44 -4.64
CA GLY A 248 1.59 12.69 -5.19
C GLY A 248 0.74 13.55 -4.26
N LYS A 249 0.59 13.22 -2.96
CA LYS A 249 -0.55 13.75 -2.19
C LYS A 249 -0.35 13.96 -0.68
N THR A 250 0.88 14.13 -0.17
CA THR A 250 1.17 14.38 1.25
C THR A 250 2.54 15.06 1.46
N PRO A 251 2.76 15.80 2.57
CA PRO A 251 3.51 17.06 2.58
C PRO A 251 5.01 16.93 2.32
N VAL A 252 5.60 17.99 1.74
CA VAL A 252 7.03 18.29 1.90
C VAL A 252 7.26 18.48 3.40
N ARG A 253 8.20 17.75 4.01
CA ARG A 253 8.63 18.04 5.39
C ARG A 253 9.12 19.50 5.40
N GLY A 254 8.33 20.37 6.01
CA GLY A 254 8.70 21.75 6.32
C GLY A 254 9.26 21.82 7.72
#